data_AF-A0A914DVX1-F1
#
_entry.id   AF-A0A914DVX1-F1
#
_cell.length_a   1.000
_cell.length_b   1.000
_cell.length_c   1.000
_cell.angle_alpha   90.00
_cell.angle_beta   90.00
_cell.angle_gamma   90.00
#
_symmetry.space_group_name_H-M   'P 1'
#
loop_
_entity.id
_entity.type
_entity.pdbx_description
1 polymer ?
#
loop_
_entity_poly.entity_id
_entity_poly.type
_entity_poly.pdbx_seq_one_letter_code
_entity_poly.pdbx_strand_id
1 'polypeptide(L)'
;MGNCFTFNHQNATKIYKLRYSGEHGGFRAQMNVNQAEYLNWVYTASLLVFLHRREETIMGESVSYQIAPGEETTFVIQRNVYTRLGKPYGLCIKSKTEVKSYYNPGSAYTIDSCIRSCYQDYVQQICGCMDPKYYMAYNATPCDISKSKPTT
;
A
#
# COMPACT_ATOMS: atom_id res chain seq x y z
N MET A 1 -10.42 6.18 -2.69
CA MET A 1 -9.38 6.96 -1.98
C MET A 1 -9.10 8.21 -2.79
N GLY A 2 -8.88 9.35 -2.13
CA GLY A 2 -8.50 10.59 -2.79
C GLY A 2 -7.02 10.61 -3.17
N ASN A 3 -6.44 11.80 -3.26
CA ASN A 3 -5.04 11.99 -3.60
C ASN A 3 -4.11 11.49 -2.49
N CYS A 4 -3.05 10.77 -2.86
CA CYS A 4 -2.06 10.23 -1.94
C CYS A 4 -0.68 10.85 -2.20
N PHE A 5 0.07 11.11 -1.14
CA PHE A 5 1.43 11.66 -1.20
C PHE A 5 2.37 10.78 -0.38
N THR A 6 3.50 10.39 -0.96
CA THR A 6 4.47 9.50 -0.30
C THR A 6 5.80 10.21 -0.12
N PHE A 7 6.21 10.38 1.14
CA PHE A 7 7.52 10.93 1.48
C PHE A 7 8.60 9.84 1.49
N ASN A 8 9.81 10.18 1.03
CA ASN A 8 10.98 9.28 1.07
C ASN A 8 10.79 7.92 0.37
N HIS A 9 10.01 7.87 -0.72
CA HIS A 9 9.80 6.69 -1.56
C HIS A 9 11.05 6.34 -2.40
N GLN A 10 11.14 5.12 -2.93
CA GLN A 10 12.35 4.63 -3.65
C GLN A 10 12.71 5.49 -4.87
N ASN A 11 11.72 6.12 -5.50
CA ASN A 11 11.89 6.98 -6.66
C ASN A 11 12.30 8.42 -6.29
N ALA A 12 12.44 8.74 -4.99
CA ALA A 12 12.86 10.07 -4.56
C ALA A 12 14.34 10.30 -4.88
N THR A 13 14.68 11.51 -5.35
CA THR A 13 16.05 11.91 -5.68
C THR A 13 16.96 11.99 -4.44
N LYS A 14 16.37 12.23 -3.27
CA LYS A 14 17.07 12.32 -1.99
C LYS A 14 16.49 11.31 -1.01
N ILE A 15 17.39 10.72 -0.22
CA ILE A 15 17.04 9.79 0.85
C ILE A 15 17.19 10.50 2.18
N TYR A 16 16.09 10.62 2.91
CA TYR A 16 16.06 11.22 4.23
C TYR A 16 16.28 10.13 5.28
N LYS A 17 17.44 10.17 5.95
CA LYS A 17 17.79 9.26 7.04
C LYS A 17 17.65 9.98 8.37
N LEU A 18 17.00 9.32 9.34
CA LEU A 18 16.96 9.80 10.72
C LEU A 18 18.37 9.74 11.33
N ARG A 19 18.87 10.86 11.85
CA ARG A 19 20.20 10.94 12.49
C ARG A 19 20.14 10.82 14.01
N TYR A 20 19.10 11.40 14.60
CA TYR A 20 18.85 11.39 16.03
C TYR A 20 17.39 11.01 16.26
N SER A 21 17.15 10.17 17.25
CA SER A 21 15.80 9.82 17.70
C SER A 21 15.14 11.02 18.37
N GLY A 22 13.81 11.06 18.31
CA GLY A 22 13.00 12.11 18.93
C GLY A 22 12.33 13.02 17.90
N GLU A 23 11.41 13.84 18.40
CA GLU A 23 10.53 14.68 17.57
C GLU A 23 11.31 15.66 16.70
N HIS A 24 12.35 16.31 17.24
CA HIS A 24 13.16 17.30 16.51
C HIS A 24 13.89 16.74 15.28
N GLY A 25 14.29 15.47 15.33
CA GLY A 25 14.93 14.79 14.19
C GLY A 25 13.95 14.10 13.26
N GLY A 26 12.69 13.97 13.69
CA GLY A 26 11.65 13.21 13.02
C GLY A 26 11.04 13.91 11.81
N PHE A 27 10.08 13.23 11.19
CA PHE A 27 9.25 13.80 10.15
C PHE A 27 8.10 14.56 10.80
N ARG A 28 7.97 15.86 10.48
CA ARG A 28 6.85 16.70 10.90
C ARG A 28 6.19 17.29 9.66
N ALA A 29 4.87 17.20 9.60
CA ALA A 29 4.08 17.81 8.54
C ALA A 29 2.81 18.41 9.13
N GLN A 30 2.39 19.53 8.55
CA GLN A 30 1.09 20.13 8.79
C GLN A 30 0.29 19.99 7.51
N MET A 31 -0.91 19.43 7.61
CA MET A 31 -1.78 19.18 6.47
C MET A 31 -3.09 19.93 6.66
N ASN A 32 -3.64 20.44 5.56
CA ASN A 32 -4.97 21.04 5.56
C ASN A 32 -6.00 20.03 5.03
N VAL A 33 -7.00 19.70 5.85
CA VAL A 33 -8.10 18.79 5.46
C VAL A 33 -9.31 19.65 5.10
N ASN A 34 -9.52 19.88 3.81
CA ASN A 34 -10.67 20.64 3.33
C ASN A 34 -11.93 19.77 3.35
N GLN A 35 -12.73 19.89 4.40
CA GLN A 35 -13.97 19.09 4.56
C GLN A 35 -15.01 19.40 3.47
N ALA A 36 -14.95 20.57 2.83
CA ALA A 36 -15.89 20.94 1.77
C ALA A 36 -15.66 20.16 0.45
N GLU A 37 -14.49 19.55 0.27
CA GLU A 37 -14.18 18.71 -0.90
C GLU A 37 -14.60 17.24 -0.72
N TYR A 38 -15.11 16.88 0.46
CA TYR A 38 -15.54 15.52 0.72
C TYR A 38 -16.91 15.25 0.08
N LEU A 39 -17.12 13.98 -0.29
CA LEU A 39 -18.41 13.53 -0.81
C LEU A 39 -19.43 13.52 0.33
N ASN A 40 -20.66 13.95 0.05
CA ASN A 40 -21.71 14.14 1.06
C ASN A 40 -22.07 12.89 1.89
N TRP A 41 -21.74 11.69 1.40
CA TRP A 41 -21.98 10.42 2.10
C TRP A 41 -20.80 9.95 2.96
N VAL A 42 -19.69 10.69 2.97
CA VAL A 42 -18.54 10.39 3.83
C VAL A 42 -18.74 11.07 5.18
N TYR A 43 -18.94 10.27 6.22
CA TYR A 43 -19.23 10.78 7.57
C TYR A 43 -18.01 11.29 8.32
N THR A 44 -16.81 10.84 7.96
CA THR A 44 -15.58 11.11 8.72
C THR A 44 -14.52 11.71 7.82
N ALA A 45 -14.14 12.96 8.09
CA ALA A 45 -12.95 13.57 7.50
C ALA A 45 -11.71 13.15 8.28
N SER A 46 -10.73 12.54 7.61
CA SER A 46 -9.49 12.11 8.24
C SER A 46 -8.34 12.04 7.24
N LEU A 47 -7.12 12.15 7.74
CA LEU A 47 -5.93 11.80 6.98
C LEU A 47 -5.60 10.33 7.21
N LEU A 48 -5.46 9.56 6.13
CA LEU A 48 -4.98 8.18 6.19
C LEU A 48 -3.47 8.19 6.05
N VAL A 49 -2.75 7.80 7.10
CA VAL A 49 -1.29 7.72 7.11
C VAL A 49 -0.84 6.27 7.06
N PHE A 50 0.00 5.97 6.08
CA PHE A 50 0.59 4.64 5.89
C PHE A 50 2.08 4.69 6.24
N LEU A 51 2.50 3.82 7.13
CA LEU A 51 3.91 3.63 7.49
C LEU A 51 4.42 2.38 6.80
N HIS A 52 5.34 2.54 5.85
CA HIS A 52 5.84 1.42 5.06
C HIS A 52 7.31 1.57 4.69
N ARG A 53 7.89 0.49 4.19
CA ARG A 53 9.25 0.52 3.66
C ARG A 53 9.28 1.30 2.35
N ARG A 54 10.41 1.95 2.09
CA ARG A 54 10.62 2.76 0.89
C ARG A 54 10.41 1.99 -0.42
N GLU A 55 10.78 0.71 -0.44
CA GLU A 55 10.70 -0.16 -1.62
C GLU A 55 9.32 -0.82 -1.81
N GLU A 56 8.42 -0.64 -0.85
CA GLU A 56 7.10 -1.23 -0.80
C GLU A 56 6.06 -0.26 -1.36
N THR A 57 5.07 -0.83 -2.04
CA THR A 57 3.92 -0.08 -2.56
C THR A 57 2.70 -0.35 -1.70
N ILE A 58 2.01 0.73 -1.33
CA ILE A 58 0.82 0.69 -0.49
C ILE A 58 -0.43 0.47 -1.34
N MET A 59 -1.34 -0.34 -0.81
CA MET A 59 -2.68 -0.53 -1.35
C MET A 59 -3.70 0.14 -0.44
N GLY A 60 -4.90 0.39 -0.96
CA GLY A 60 -5.92 1.07 -0.18
C GLY A 60 -6.38 0.30 1.06
N GLU A 61 -6.19 -1.02 1.08
CA GLU A 61 -6.51 -1.91 2.19
C GLU A 61 -5.30 -2.19 3.10
N SER A 62 -4.13 -1.62 2.79
CA SER A 62 -2.99 -1.73 3.68
C SER A 62 -3.31 -1.08 5.04
N VAL A 63 -2.62 -1.54 6.08
CA VAL A 63 -2.79 -0.98 7.42
C VAL A 63 -2.46 0.51 7.40
N SER A 64 -3.42 1.31 7.86
CA SER A 64 -3.30 2.77 7.97
C SER A 64 -3.73 3.24 9.34
N TYR A 65 -3.22 4.41 9.69
CA TYR A 65 -3.62 5.17 10.88
C TYR A 65 -4.49 6.34 10.44
N GLN A 66 -5.66 6.47 11.03
CA GLN A 66 -6.55 7.60 10.76
C GLN A 66 -6.21 8.73 11.72
N ILE A 67 -5.98 9.92 11.18
CA ILE A 67 -5.70 11.13 11.96
C ILE A 67 -6.87 12.08 11.79
N ALA A 68 -7.45 12.49 12.93
CA ALA A 68 -8.52 13.47 12.95
C ALA A 68 -7.98 14.88 12.67
N PRO A 69 -8.69 15.71 11.89
CA PRO A 69 -8.34 17.11 11.73
C PRO A 69 -8.53 17.87 13.05
N GLY A 70 -7.71 18.91 13.29
CA GLY A 70 -7.80 19.76 14.48
C GLY A 70 -6.97 19.27 15.68
N GLU A 71 -6.30 18.13 15.56
CA GLU A 71 -5.42 17.57 16.60
C GLU A 71 -3.99 17.38 16.10
N GLU A 72 -3.03 17.37 17.03
CA GLU A 72 -1.66 16.94 16.77
C GLU A 72 -1.53 15.46 17.14
N THR A 73 -1.12 14.62 16.19
CA THR A 73 -0.88 13.19 16.41
C THR A 73 0.61 12.88 16.21
N THR A 74 1.23 12.30 17.23
CA THR A 74 2.65 11.91 17.20
C THR A 74 2.79 10.39 17.11
N PHE A 75 3.51 9.91 16.09
CA PHE A 75 3.84 8.49 15.95
C PHE A 75 5.24 8.19 16.47
N VAL A 76 5.35 7.32 17.49
CA VAL A 76 6.62 6.75 17.93
C VAL A 76 6.80 5.41 17.22
N ILE A 77 7.81 5.32 16.35
CA ILE A 77 8.00 4.17 15.46
C ILE A 77 9.24 3.38 15.91
N GLN A 78 9.04 2.10 16.21
CA GLN A 78 10.12 1.15 16.42
C GLN A 78 10.22 0.20 15.22
N ARG A 79 11.40 0.13 14.59
CA ARG A 79 11.65 -0.76 13.46
C ARG A 79 12.15 -2.12 13.93
N ASN A 80 11.37 -3.16 13.70
CA ASN A 80 11.78 -4.56 13.89
C ASN A 80 11.99 -5.22 12.52
N VAL A 81 13.11 -5.92 12.34
CA VAL A 81 13.44 -6.63 11.09
C VAL A 81 13.76 -8.08 11.40
N TYR A 82 13.10 -8.99 10.70
CA TYR A 82 13.32 -10.43 10.83
C TYR A 82 13.94 -10.96 9.53
N THR A 83 15.06 -11.66 9.66
CA THR A 83 15.72 -12.34 8.54
C THR A 83 15.57 -13.84 8.73
N ARG A 84 15.02 -14.54 7.72
CA ARG A 84 14.83 -16.00 7.73
C ARG A 84 15.75 -16.65 6.71
N LEU A 85 16.20 -17.87 7.01
CA LEU A 85 16.96 -18.67 6.07
C LEU A 85 16.03 -19.28 5.01
N GLY A 86 16.52 -19.35 3.78
CA GLY A 86 15.87 -20.09 2.69
C GLY A 86 16.16 -21.59 2.78
N LYS A 87 15.99 -22.31 1.65
CA LYS A 87 16.26 -23.75 1.58
C LYS A 87 17.72 -24.05 2.02
N PRO A 88 17.96 -25.15 2.76
CA PRO A 88 17.02 -26.20 3.15
C PRO A 88 16.16 -25.90 4.41
N TYR A 89 16.43 -24.81 5.13
CA TYR A 89 15.81 -24.51 6.43
C TYR A 89 14.37 -24.01 6.36
N GLY A 90 13.94 -23.53 5.19
CA GLY A 90 12.56 -23.10 4.94
C GLY A 90 12.34 -22.62 3.52
N LEU A 91 11.09 -22.37 3.16
CA LEU A 91 10.73 -21.73 1.89
C LEU A 91 10.66 -20.22 2.11
N CYS A 92 11.77 -19.54 1.80
CA CYS A 92 11.84 -18.08 1.82
C CYS A 92 12.15 -17.56 0.41
N ILE A 93 11.18 -16.87 -0.18
CA ILE A 93 11.32 -16.20 -1.47
C ILE A 93 12.16 -14.92 -1.27
N LYS A 94 13.19 -14.74 -2.10
CA LYS A 94 14.06 -13.55 -2.06
C LYS A 94 13.72 -12.56 -3.16
N SER A 95 13.23 -13.04 -4.30
CA SER A 95 12.91 -12.25 -5.48
C SER A 95 11.52 -12.55 -6.01
N LYS A 96 10.89 -11.53 -6.60
CA LYS A 96 9.61 -11.67 -7.32
C LYS A 96 9.67 -12.67 -8.48
N THR A 97 10.86 -12.91 -9.02
CA THR A 97 11.06 -13.86 -10.14
C THR A 97 10.91 -15.32 -9.72
N GLU A 98 10.90 -15.61 -8.41
CA GLU A 98 10.71 -16.96 -7.89
C GLU A 98 9.22 -17.35 -7.76
N VAL A 99 8.29 -16.41 -7.99
CA VAL A 99 6.86 -16.67 -8.01
C VAL A 99 6.29 -16.57 -9.43
N LYS A 100 5.26 -17.37 -9.71
CA LYS A 100 4.65 -17.47 -11.04
C LYS A 100 4.10 -16.13 -11.55
N SER A 101 3.37 -15.42 -10.70
CA SER A 101 2.70 -14.16 -11.02
C SER A 101 2.93 -13.15 -9.90
N TYR A 102 3.37 -11.94 -10.28
CA TYR A 102 3.52 -10.83 -9.35
C TYR A 102 3.33 -9.50 -10.09
N TYR A 103 2.19 -8.84 -9.86
CA TYR A 103 1.80 -7.66 -10.65
C TYR A 103 2.15 -6.33 -10.00
N ASN A 104 2.55 -6.33 -8.72
CA ASN A 104 2.89 -5.10 -8.03
C ASN A 104 4.22 -4.50 -8.57
N PRO A 105 4.23 -3.21 -8.99
CA PRO A 105 5.40 -2.54 -9.55
C PRO A 105 6.48 -2.19 -8.53
N GLY A 106 6.18 -2.10 -7.22
CA GLY A 106 7.15 -1.71 -6.17
C GLY A 106 8.35 -2.65 -6.11
N SER A 107 9.59 -2.18 -5.92
CA SER A 107 10.78 -3.01 -6.20
C SER A 107 10.92 -4.23 -5.29
N ALA A 108 10.39 -4.20 -4.07
CA ALA A 108 10.47 -5.31 -3.13
C ALA A 108 9.34 -6.35 -3.32
N TYR A 109 9.66 -7.61 -3.04
CA TYR A 109 8.67 -8.66 -2.84
C TYR A 109 7.98 -8.51 -1.48
N THR A 110 6.66 -8.61 -1.46
CA THR A 110 5.85 -8.67 -0.23
C THR A 110 4.83 -9.80 -0.33
N ILE A 111 4.50 -10.39 0.81
CA ILE A 111 3.52 -11.48 0.88
C ILE A 111 2.14 -10.98 0.44
N ASP A 112 1.72 -9.80 0.92
CA ASP A 112 0.42 -9.21 0.58
C ASP A 112 0.25 -8.99 -0.93
N SER A 113 1.29 -8.52 -1.61
CA SER A 113 1.25 -8.32 -3.06
C SER A 113 1.24 -9.64 -3.83
N CYS A 114 1.90 -10.67 -3.32
CA CYS A 114 1.86 -12.01 -3.89
C CYS A 114 0.45 -12.62 -3.79
N ILE A 115 -0.18 -12.48 -2.62
CA ILE A 115 -1.56 -12.95 -2.39
C ILE A 115 -2.53 -12.22 -3.33
N ARG A 116 -2.42 -10.90 -3.46
CA ARG A 116 -3.24 -10.11 -4.39
C ARG A 116 -3.01 -10.49 -5.86
N SER A 117 -1.77 -10.81 -6.24
CA SER A 117 -1.48 -11.29 -7.60
C SER A 117 -2.10 -12.67 -7.86
N CYS A 118 -2.09 -13.56 -6.86
CA CYS A 118 -2.79 -14.85 -6.91
C CYS A 118 -4.31 -14.68 -7.01
N TYR A 119 -4.88 -13.70 -6.30
CA TYR A 119 -6.29 -13.35 -6.44
C TYR A 119 -6.60 -12.89 -7.87
N GLN A 120 -5.77 -12.04 -8.46
CA GLN A 120 -5.97 -11.58 -9.85
C GLN A 120 -5.90 -12.72 -10.88
N ASP A 121 -4.97 -13.67 -10.72
CA ASP A 121 -4.93 -14.87 -11.54
C ASP A 121 -6.26 -15.65 -11.47
N TYR A 122 -6.80 -15.79 -10.26
CA TYR A 122 -8.04 -16.52 -10.02
C TYR A 122 -9.25 -15.80 -10.63
N VAL A 123 -9.36 -14.48 -10.46
CA VAL A 123 -10.43 -13.67 -11.07
C VAL A 123 -10.34 -13.71 -12.60
N GLN A 124 -9.13 -13.61 -13.16
CA GLN A 124 -8.94 -13.72 -14.60
C GLN A 124 -9.36 -15.09 -15.14
N GLN A 125 -9.07 -16.17 -14.40
CA GLN A 125 -9.43 -17.53 -14.79
C GLN A 125 -10.96 -17.74 -14.81
N ILE A 126 -11.68 -17.17 -13.86
CA ILE A 126 -13.12 -17.41 -13.69
C ILE A 126 -13.96 -16.40 -14.49
N CYS A 127 -13.59 -15.12 -14.43
CA CYS A 127 -14.38 -14.02 -14.96
C CYS A 127 -13.87 -13.49 -16.30
N GLY A 128 -12.65 -13.85 -16.71
CA GLY A 128 -12.04 -13.34 -17.95
C GLY A 128 -11.56 -11.89 -17.88
N CYS A 129 -11.52 -11.29 -16.69
CA CYS A 129 -11.05 -9.93 -16.42
C CYS A 129 -10.30 -9.88 -15.09
N MET A 130 -9.60 -8.78 -14.79
CA MET A 130 -8.93 -8.53 -13.52
C MET A 130 -9.57 -7.38 -12.75
N ASP A 131 -9.59 -7.46 -11.42
CA ASP A 131 -10.17 -6.43 -10.55
C ASP A 131 -9.34 -5.13 -10.64
N PRO A 132 -9.90 -4.01 -11.13
CA PRO A 132 -9.12 -2.78 -11.32
C PRO A 132 -8.69 -2.12 -10.00
N LYS A 133 -9.15 -2.60 -8.84
CA LYS A 133 -8.68 -2.12 -7.53
C LYS A 133 -7.23 -2.50 -7.21
N TYR A 134 -6.72 -3.57 -7.82
CA TYR A 134 -5.35 -4.03 -7.61
C TYR A 134 -4.54 -3.96 -8.90
N TYR A 135 -3.20 -4.09 -8.79
CA TYR A 135 -2.35 -4.18 -9.98
C TYR A 135 -2.70 -5.41 -10.81
N MET A 136 -2.66 -5.23 -12.13
CA MET A 136 -3.04 -6.24 -13.12
C MET A 136 -1.84 -6.59 -14.00
N ALA A 137 -1.95 -7.70 -14.73
CA ALA A 137 -1.00 -7.99 -15.81
C ALA A 137 -1.11 -6.92 -16.91
N TYR A 138 0.01 -6.66 -17.61
CA TYR A 138 0.09 -5.59 -18.62
C TYR A 138 -0.98 -5.67 -19.73
N ASN A 139 -1.37 -6.88 -20.13
CA ASN A 139 -2.38 -7.12 -21.17
C ASN A 139 -3.74 -7.60 -20.62
N ALA A 140 -3.98 -7.49 -19.31
CA ALA A 140 -5.25 -7.90 -18.73
C ALA A 140 -6.33 -6.84 -18.93
N THR A 141 -7.56 -7.31 -19.14
CA THR A 141 -8.75 -6.44 -19.24
C THR A 141 -9.29 -6.15 -17.84
N PRO A 142 -9.51 -4.87 -17.48
CA PRO A 142 -10.15 -4.54 -16.20
C PRO A 142 -11.60 -5.00 -16.19
N CYS A 143 -12.06 -5.54 -15.05
CA CYS A 143 -13.45 -5.85 -14.83
C CYS A 143 -14.30 -4.57 -14.77
N ASP A 144 -15.47 -4.64 -15.40
CA ASP A 144 -16.45 -3.54 -15.40
C ASP A 144 -17.26 -3.55 -14.10
N ILE A 145 -16.86 -2.69 -13.15
CA ILE A 145 -17.51 -2.59 -11.84
C ILE A 145 -18.93 -2.01 -11.95
N SER A 146 -19.25 -1.27 -13.02
CA SER A 146 -20.59 -0.70 -13.23
C SER A 146 -21.67 -1.77 -13.44
N LYS A 147 -21.27 -2.96 -13.87
CA LYS A 147 -22.16 -4.11 -14.12
C LYS A 147 -22.30 -5.05 -12.93
N SER A 148 -21.73 -4.72 -11.78
CA SER A 148 -21.91 -5.49 -10.56
C SER A 148 -23.36 -5.40 -10.10
N LYS A 149 -24.20 -6.36 -10.51
CA LYS A 149 -25.50 -6.56 -9.90
C LYS A 149 -25.25 -6.95 -8.44
N PRO A 150 -25.80 -6.22 -7.45
CA PRO A 150 -25.79 -6.71 -6.09
C PRO A 150 -26.59 -8.01 -6.07
N THR A 151 -25.89 -9.14 -5.91
CA THR A 151 -26.51 -10.41 -5.53
C THR A 151 -27.18 -10.21 -4.18
N THR A 152 -28.50 -10.20 -4.22
CA THR A 152 -29.40 -10.25 -3.06
C THR A 152 -29.57 -11.70 -2.63
#